data_AF-R5YDY4-F1
#
_entry.id   AF-R5YDY4-F1
#
_cell.length_a   1.000
_cell.length_b   1.000
_cell.length_c   1.000
_cell.angle_alpha   90.00
_cell.angle_beta   90.00
_cell.angle_gamma   90.00
#
_symmetry.space_group_name_H-M   'P 1'
#
loop_
_entity.id
_entity.type
_entity.pdbx_description
1 polymer ?
#
loop_
_entity_poly.entity_id
_entity_poly.type
_entity_poly.pdbx_seq_one_letter_code
_entity_poly.pdbx_strand_id
1 'polypeptide(L)' 'MTANETLELISKQWCNLDDLMLLGEFGRNTALKIKKEIKDKLTKQGYIIPKHVIPMKEVVDYLDINISYLESRVKKGV' A
#
# COMPACT_ATOMS: atom_id res chain seq x y z
N MET A 1 -3.50 -4.33 12.88
CA MET A 1 -3.48 -5.26 11.73
C MET A 1 -2.62 -6.48 12.06
N THR A 2 -3.10 -7.67 11.76
CA THR A 2 -2.34 -8.93 11.81
C THR A 2 -1.61 -9.20 10.49
N ALA A 3 -0.74 -10.21 10.44
CA ALA A 3 -0.05 -10.60 9.21
C ALA A 3 -1.02 -11.05 8.11
N ASN A 4 -2.05 -11.83 8.46
CA ASN A 4 -3.09 -12.26 7.52
C ASN A 4 -3.88 -11.08 6.96
N GLU A 5 -4.36 -10.18 7.83
CA GLU A 5 -5.10 -8.99 7.41
C GLU A 5 -4.26 -8.08 6.50
N THR A 6 -2.96 -7.96 6.78
CA THR A 6 -2.04 -7.19 5.95
C THR A 6 -1.87 -7.82 4.57
N LEU A 7 -1.65 -9.14 4.52
CA LEU A 7 -1.49 -9.87 3.25
C LEU A 7 -2.75 -9.81 2.38
N GLU A 8 -3.93 -9.95 2.99
CA GLU A 8 -5.21 -9.80 2.31
C GLU A 8 -5.43 -8.37 1.79
N LEU A 9 -5.00 -7.35 2.56
CA LEU A 9 -5.11 -5.96 2.14
C LEU A 9 -4.18 -5.65 0.96
N ILE A 10 -2.90 -6.07 1.02
CA ILE A 10 -1.92 -5.80 -0.04
C ILE A 10 -2.12 -6.68 -1.29
N SER A 11 -2.94 -7.74 -1.22
CA SER A 11 -3.28 -8.53 -2.41
C SER A 11 -4.22 -7.80 -3.38
N LYS A 12 -4.82 -6.67 -2.96
CA LYS A 12 -5.60 -5.80 -3.85
C LYS A 12 -4.69 -5.18 -4.91
N GLN A 13 -5.15 -5.11 -6.16
CA GLN A 13 -4.42 -4.41 -7.24
C GLN A 13 -4.23 -2.92 -6.95
N TRP A 14 -5.26 -2.28 -6.39
CA TRP A 14 -5.34 -0.84 -6.17
C TRP A 14 -5.44 -0.52 -4.69
N CYS A 15 -4.63 0.44 -4.25
CA CYS A 15 -4.67 1.01 -2.91
C CYS A 15 -5.47 2.32 -2.92
N ASN A 16 -6.55 2.38 -2.15
CA ASN A 16 -7.31 3.60 -1.92
C ASN A 16 -6.75 4.39 -0.72
N LEU A 17 -7.37 5.52 -0.37
CA LEU A 17 -6.85 6.37 0.71
C LEU A 17 -6.96 5.71 2.09
N ASP A 18 -8.04 4.98 2.35
CA ASP A 18 -8.28 4.32 3.62
C ASP A 18 -7.35 3.11 3.78
N ASP A 19 -7.12 2.35 2.69
CA ASP A 19 -6.11 1.28 2.66
C ASP A 19 -4.72 1.84 2.99
N LEU A 20 -4.33 2.97 2.39
CA LEU A 20 -3.03 3.62 2.65
C LEU A 20 -2.91 4.12 4.10
N MET A 21 -4.00 4.66 4.66
CA MET A 21 -4.05 5.07 6.06
C MET A 21 -3.88 3.89 7.00
N LEU A 22 -4.53 2.75 6.70
CA LEU A 22 -4.42 1.52 7.48
C LEU A 22 -3.01 0.92 7.40
N LEU A 23 -2.43 0.82 6.20
CA LEU A 23 -1.11 0.22 5.97
C LEU A 23 0.02 1.04 6.58
N GLY A 24 -0.05 2.37 6.48
CA GLY A 24 1.01 3.27 6.96
C GLY A 24 0.76 3.88 8.34
N GLU A 25 -0.35 3.52 9.00
CA GLU A 25 -0.82 4.14 10.26
C GLU A 25 -0.85 5.68 10.19
N PHE A 26 -1.24 6.21 9.03
CA PHE A 26 -1.22 7.64 8.75
C PHE A 26 -2.56 8.32 9.04
N GLY A 27 -2.48 9.54 9.55
CA GLY A 27 -3.59 10.49 9.45
C GLY A 27 -3.89 10.85 7.98
N ARG A 28 -5.14 11.20 7.69
CA ARG A 28 -5.65 11.49 6.34
C ARG A 28 -4.78 12.45 5.53
N ASN A 29 -4.29 13.51 6.15
CA ASN A 29 -3.47 14.53 5.47
C ASN A 29 -2.11 13.98 5.01
N THR A 30 -1.48 13.14 5.83
CA THR A 30 -0.22 12.48 5.49
C THR A 30 -0.44 11.47 4.36
N ALA A 31 -1.51 10.66 4.46
CA ALA A 31 -1.87 9.71 3.40
C ALA A 31 -2.15 10.42 2.06
N LEU A 32 -2.83 11.58 2.06
CA LEU A 32 -3.04 12.38 0.84
C LEU A 32 -1.73 12.88 0.22
N LYS A 33 -0.77 13.32 1.05
CA LYS A 33 0.55 13.76 0.58
C LYS A 33 1.32 12.61 -0.07
N ILE A 34 1.40 11.45 0.59
CA ILE A 34 2.10 10.26 0.08
C ILE A 34 1.43 9.75 -1.20
N LYS A 35 0.10 9.68 -1.21
CA LYS A 35 -0.64 9.28 -2.41
C LYS A 35 -0.35 10.20 -3.60
N LYS A 36 -0.27 11.51 -3.35
CA LYS A 36 0.10 12.48 -4.39
C LYS A 36 1.53 12.26 -4.86
N GLU A 37 2.48 12.07 -3.96
CA GLU A 37 3.88 11.83 -4.29
C GLU A 37 4.08 10.61 -5.19
N ILE A 38 3.51 9.46 -4.80
CA ILE A 38 3.55 8.22 -5.60
C ILE A 38 2.92 8.45 -6.98
N LYS A 39 1.76 9.11 -7.01
CA LYS A 39 1.06 9.40 -8.27
C LYS A 39 1.85 10.33 -9.18
N ASP A 40 2.46 11.38 -8.63
CA ASP A 40 3.27 12.34 -9.38
C ASP A 40 4.54 11.68 -9.94
N LYS A 41 5.18 10.78 -9.18
CA LYS A 41 6.30 9.95 -9.65
C LYS A 41 5.90 9.10 -10.86
N LEU A 42 4.79 8.36 -10.76
CA LEU A 42 4.31 7.50 -11.85
C LEU A 42 3.88 8.30 -13.09
N THR A 43 3.20 9.43 -12.88
CA THR A 43 2.78 10.31 -13.98
C THR A 43 3.98 10.87 -14.73
N LYS A 44 5.07 11.24 -14.02
CA LYS A 44 6.33 11.67 -14.64
C LYS A 44 7.00 10.56 -15.47
N GLN A 45 6.75 9.30 -15.14
CA GLN A 45 7.22 8.14 -15.91
C GLN A 45 6.31 7.80 -17.10
N GLY A 46 5.23 8.56 -17.32
CA GLY A 46 4.29 8.37 -18.43
C GLY A 46 3.11 7.44 -18.13
N TYR A 47 2.94 6.98 -16.89
CA TYR A 47 1.81 6.15 -16.51
C TYR A 47 0.52 6.96 -16.31
N ILE A 48 -0.61 6.41 -16.74
CA ILE A 48 -1.94 6.95 -16.46
C ILE A 48 -2.50 6.26 -15.22
N ILE A 49 -2.63 7.01 -14.13
CA ILE A 49 -3.10 6.48 -12.84
C ILE A 49 -4.55 6.94 -12.57
N PRO A 50 -5.47 6.03 -12.21
CA PRO A 50 -6.84 6.38 -11.86
C PRO A 50 -6.91 7.48 -10.79
N LYS A 51 -8.02 8.23 -10.76
CA LYS A 51 -8.16 9.42 -9.90
C LYS A 51 -8.08 9.10 -8.40
N HIS A 52 -8.73 8.03 -7.97
CA HIS A 52 -8.99 7.75 -6.55
C HIS A 52 -8.09 6.69 -5.92
N VAL A 53 -7.21 6.05 -6.69
CA VAL A 53 -6.35 4.96 -6.22
C VAL A 53 -4.93 5.12 -6.76
N ILE A 54 -3.99 4.38 -6.16
CA ILE A 54 -2.62 4.18 -6.62
C ILE A 54 -2.31 2.68 -6.66
N PRO A 55 -1.32 2.21 -7.45
CA PRO A 55 -0.97 0.80 -7.48
C PRO A 55 -0.51 0.33 -6.10
N MET A 56 -1.06 -0.79 -5.60
CA MET A 56 -0.69 -1.32 -4.27
C MET A 56 0.80 -1.70 -4.21
N LYS A 57 1.35 -2.22 -5.31
CA LYS A 57 2.78 -2.52 -5.42
C LYS A 57 3.65 -1.32 -5.03
N GLU A 58 3.37 -0.13 -5.55
CA GLU A 58 4.16 1.06 -5.25
C GLU A 58 3.98 1.53 -3.80
N VAL A 59 2.86 1.18 -3.14
CA VAL A 59 2.64 1.45 -1.72
C VAL A 59 3.45 0.49 -0.85
N VAL A 60 3.44 -0.81 -1.20
CA VAL A 60 4.27 -1.83 -0.54
C VAL A 60 5.75 -1.45 -0.62
N ASP A 61 6.21 -1.05 -1.82
CA ASP A 61 7.59 -0.62 -2.05
C ASP A 61 7.92 0.67 -1.27
N TYR A 62 6.98 1.63 -1.20
CA TYR A 62 7.17 2.90 -0.47
C TYR A 62 7.25 2.70 1.04
N LEU A 63 6.42 1.81 1.59
CA LEU A 63 6.35 1.52 3.03
C LEU A 63 7.35 0.44 3.49
N ASP A 64 8.14 -0.11 2.56
CA ASP A 64 9.09 -1.20 2.81
C ASP A 64 8.44 -2.40 3.52
N ILE A 65 7.23 -2.78 3.08
CA ILE A 65 6.49 -3.89 3.68
C ILE A 65 7.15 -5.21 3.26
N ASN A 66 7.74 -5.90 4.23
CA ASN A 66 8.40 -7.19 4.00
C ASN A 66 7.37 -8.33 3.88
N ILE A 67 6.95 -8.61 2.65
CA ILE A 67 5.96 -9.67 2.33
C ILE A 67 6.43 -11.04 2.84
N SER A 68 7.69 -11.41 2.60
CA SER A 68 8.23 -12.71 3.03
C SER A 68 8.19 -12.88 4.55
N TYR A 69 8.44 -11.81 5.30
CA TYR A 69 8.28 -11.82 6.75
C TYR A 69 6.82 -12.06 7.15
N LEU A 70 5.87 -11.35 6.55
CA LEU A 70 4.44 -11.52 6.84
C LEU A 70 3.97 -12.95 6.53
N GLU A 71 4.33 -13.50 5.36
CA GLU A 71 4.01 -14.88 4.99
C GLU A 71 4.58 -15.90 6.00
N SER A 72 5.79 -15.64 6.52
CA SER A 72 6.40 -16.51 7.53
C SER A 72 5.64 -16.52 8.86
N ARG A 73 4.89 -15.45 9.18
CA ARG A 73 4.08 -15.35 10.39
C ARG A 73 2.75 -16.08 10.25
N VAL A 74 2.19 -16.11 9.04
CA VAL A 74 0.96 -16.86 8.74
C VAL A 74 1.21 -18.37 8.79
N LYS A 75 2.31 -18.84 8.17
CA LYS A 75 2.64 -20.27 8.10
C LYS A 75 2.94 -20.92 9.45
N LYS A 76 3.27 -20.13 10.48
CA LYS A 76 3.53 -20.61 11.85
C LYS A 76 2.27 -20.61 12.75
N GLY A 77 1.13 -20.17 12.22
CA GLY A 77 -0.12 -20.03 12.96
C GLY A 77 -1.10 -21.20 12.80
N VAL A 78 -0.64 -22.39 12.41
CA VAL A 78 -1.43 -23.64 12.38
C VAL A 78 -0.73 -24.71 13.19
#